data_AF-T1EJS2-F1
#
_entry.id   AF-T1EJS2-F1
#
_cell.length_a   1.000
_cell.length_b   1.000
_cell.length_c   1.000
_cell.angle_alpha   90.00
_cell.angle_beta   90.00
_cell.angle_gamma   90.00
#
_symmetry.space_group_name_H-M   'P 1'
#
loop_
_entity.id
_entity.type
_entity.pdbx_description
1 polymer ?
#
loop_
_entity_poly.entity_id
_entity_poly.type
_entity_poly.pdbx_seq_one_letter_code
_entity_poly.pdbx_strand_id
1 'polypeptide(L)'
;LQLKLSTVLTDPDLLFPFMQFMKAEASVNVLQFYLIIEEFNQKVLTPELTEEKLNELHVELCKLYDNYFNPTAHDCIRFDEDVVLQIKNICEGPAESVKQLQTTTPLFRAYEHAYDLLEHNFLPLFHQSD
;
A
#
# COMPACT_ATOMS: atom_id res chain seq x y z
N LEU A 1 -8.89 -26.53 -0.53
CA LEU A 1 -8.58 -25.40 -1.44
C LEU A 1 -7.95 -24.33 -0.57
N GLN A 2 -6.76 -23.82 -0.91
CA GLN A 2 -6.30 -22.57 -0.31
C GLN A 2 -7.04 -21.44 -1.02
N LEU A 3 -7.72 -20.57 -0.27
CA LEU A 3 -8.35 -19.37 -0.83
C LEU A 3 -7.25 -18.47 -1.39
N LYS A 4 -7.54 -17.77 -2.49
CA LYS A 4 -6.66 -16.72 -3.01
C LYS A 4 -6.95 -15.42 -2.28
N LEU A 5 -5.96 -14.54 -2.14
CA LEU A 5 -6.18 -13.23 -1.50
C LEU A 5 -7.29 -12.45 -2.20
N SER A 6 -7.33 -12.50 -3.54
CA SER A 6 -8.38 -11.84 -4.33
C SER A 6 -9.79 -12.24 -3.89
N THR A 7 -10.00 -13.52 -3.55
CA THR A 7 -11.31 -14.01 -3.08
C THR A 7 -11.64 -13.45 -1.70
N VAL A 8 -10.66 -13.48 -0.79
CA VAL A 8 -10.80 -12.95 0.57
C VAL A 8 -11.09 -11.45 0.56
N LEU A 9 -10.43 -10.68 -0.31
CA LEU A 9 -10.60 -9.23 -0.40
C LEU A 9 -11.96 -8.81 -0.98
N THR A 10 -12.56 -9.63 -1.85
CA THR A 10 -13.83 -9.30 -2.52
C THR A 10 -15.08 -9.82 -1.80
N ASP A 11 -14.91 -10.74 -0.84
CA ASP A 11 -16.01 -11.34 -0.09
C ASP A 11 -16.04 -10.79 1.34
N PRO A 12 -17.02 -9.95 1.72
CA PRO A 12 -17.11 -9.38 3.06
C PRO A 12 -17.12 -10.43 4.19
N ASP A 13 -17.69 -11.63 3.93
CA ASP A 13 -17.77 -12.70 4.92
C ASP A 13 -16.41 -13.35 5.18
N LEU A 14 -15.47 -13.23 4.23
CA LEU A 14 -14.07 -13.68 4.36
C LEU A 14 -13.15 -12.54 4.81
N LEU A 15 -13.37 -11.33 4.32
CA LEU A 15 -12.57 -10.15 4.62
C LEU A 15 -12.64 -9.79 6.11
N PHE A 16 -13.83 -9.86 6.71
CA PHE A 16 -13.98 -9.47 8.11
C PHE A 16 -13.18 -10.38 9.06
N PRO A 17 -13.29 -11.72 9.01
CA PRO A 17 -12.43 -12.61 9.79
C PRO A 17 -10.95 -12.40 9.53
N PHE A 18 -10.54 -12.24 8.26
CA PHE A 18 -9.14 -12.00 7.92
C PHE A 18 -8.63 -10.69 8.54
N MET A 19 -9.43 -9.62 8.52
CA MET A 19 -9.08 -8.36 9.18
C MET A 19 -8.95 -8.50 10.71
N GLN A 20 -9.79 -9.32 11.35
CA GLN A 20 -9.66 -9.57 12.79
C GLN A 20 -8.39 -10.36 13.11
N PHE A 21 -8.06 -11.37 12.29
CA PHE A 21 -6.79 -12.10 12.38
C PHE A 21 -5.60 -11.13 12.26
N MET A 22 -5.58 -10.29 11.23
CA MET A 22 -4.51 -9.31 11.01
C MET A 22 -4.36 -8.31 12.18
N LYS A 23 -5.47 -7.93 12.83
CA LYS A 23 -5.44 -7.09 14.05
C LYS A 23 -4.82 -7.83 15.22
N ALA A 24 -5.15 -9.11 15.41
CA ALA A 24 -4.58 -9.93 16.47
C ALA A 24 -3.06 -10.13 16.29
N GLU A 25 -2.60 -10.26 15.05
CA GLU A 25 -1.19 -10.35 14.68
C GLU A 25 -0.47 -8.99 14.62
N ALA A 26 -1.11 -7.90 15.07
CA ALA A 26 -0.57 -6.53 15.02
C ALA A 26 -0.04 -6.12 13.63
N SER A 27 -0.65 -6.65 12.56
CA SER A 27 -0.19 -6.52 11.17
C SER A 27 -1.26 -5.94 10.23
N VAL A 28 -2.37 -5.43 10.78
CA VAL A 28 -3.49 -4.84 10.01
C VAL A 28 -3.06 -3.66 9.14
N ASN A 29 -1.98 -2.98 9.50
CA ASN A 29 -1.36 -1.92 8.71
C ASN A 29 -0.99 -2.38 7.29
N VAL A 30 -0.56 -3.63 7.09
CA VAL A 30 -0.24 -4.18 5.76
C VAL A 30 -1.49 -4.27 4.88
N LEU A 31 -2.61 -4.75 5.43
CA LEU A 31 -3.89 -4.84 4.71
C LEU A 31 -4.44 -3.45 4.39
N GLN A 32 -4.39 -2.53 5.35
CA GLN A 32 -4.83 -1.14 5.14
C GLN A 32 -3.99 -0.45 4.07
N PHE A 33 -2.66 -0.59 4.13
CA PHE A 33 -1.76 -0.04 3.13
C PHE A 33 -2.07 -0.61 1.74
N TYR A 34 -2.25 -1.93 1.60
CA TYR A 34 -2.57 -2.57 0.33
C TYR A 34 -3.82 -1.96 -0.32
N LEU A 35 -4.89 -1.75 0.45
CA LEU A 35 -6.13 -1.15 -0.06
C LEU A 35 -5.93 0.31 -0.48
N ILE A 36 -5.27 1.11 0.35
CA ILE A 36 -5.06 2.53 0.07
C ILE A 36 -4.12 2.71 -1.14
N ILE A 37 -3.05 1.91 -1.23
CA ILE A 37 -2.06 2.03 -2.32
C ILE A 37 -2.63 1.56 -3.65
N GLU A 38 -3.56 0.59 -3.65
CA GLU A 38 -4.32 0.18 -4.84
C GLU A 38 -5.19 1.32 -5.37
N GLU A 39 -5.96 1.98 -4.49
CA GLU A 39 -6.75 3.16 -4.87
C GLU A 39 -5.87 4.33 -5.35
N PHE A 40 -4.76 4.58 -4.66
CA PHE A 40 -3.81 5.63 -5.04
C PHE A 40 -3.20 5.37 -6.42
N ASN A 41 -2.79 4.12 -6.70
CA ASN A 41 -2.28 3.68 -8.01
C ASN A 41 -3.28 4.00 -9.13
N GLN A 42 -4.56 3.71 -8.93
CA GLN A 42 -5.59 4.01 -9.94
C GLN A 42 -5.69 5.51 -10.23
N LYS A 43 -5.62 6.35 -9.19
CA LYS A 43 -5.68 7.80 -9.37
C LYS A 43 -4.44 8.34 -10.08
N VAL A 44 -3.24 7.90 -9.69
CA VAL A 44 -1.97 8.44 -10.21
C VAL A 44 -1.76 8.09 -11.68
N LEU A 45 -2.27 6.94 -12.15
CA LEU A 45 -2.16 6.49 -13.54
C LEU A 45 -3.13 7.20 -14.50
N THR A 46 -3.91 8.18 -14.02
CA THR A 46 -4.77 9.00 -14.88
C THR A 46 -3.91 9.85 -15.84
N PRO A 47 -4.11 9.77 -17.17
CA PRO A 47 -3.22 10.41 -18.15
C PRO A 47 -3.11 11.94 -18.03
N GLU A 48 -4.19 12.61 -17.64
CA GLU A 48 -4.27 14.07 -17.56
C GLU A 48 -4.66 14.50 -16.14
N LEU A 49 -3.65 14.71 -15.29
CA LEU A 49 -3.82 15.25 -13.95
C LEU A 49 -3.78 16.77 -13.97
N THR A 50 -4.85 17.41 -13.49
CA THR A 50 -4.88 18.86 -13.24
C THR A 50 -3.93 19.24 -12.11
N GLU A 51 -3.56 20.52 -12.00
CA GLU A 51 -2.73 21.03 -10.91
C GLU A 51 -3.36 20.78 -9.52
N GLU A 52 -4.67 20.98 -9.40
CA GLU A 52 -5.42 20.64 -8.19
C GLU A 52 -5.27 19.15 -7.84
N LYS A 53 -5.42 18.27 -8.84
CA LYS A 53 -5.30 16.83 -8.60
C LYS A 53 -3.89 16.39 -8.23
N LEU A 54 -2.87 17.02 -8.81
CA LEU A 54 -1.47 16.79 -8.45
C LEU A 54 -1.20 17.17 -6.99
N ASN A 55 -1.72 18.31 -6.54
CA ASN A 55 -1.60 18.74 -5.15
C ASN A 55 -2.31 17.76 -4.19
N GLU A 56 -3.52 17.31 -4.52
CA GLU A 56 -4.21 16.29 -3.74
C GLU A 56 -3.41 15.00 -3.63
N LEU A 57 -2.91 14.49 -4.76
CA LEU A 57 -2.12 13.26 -4.81
C LEU A 57 -0.78 13.39 -4.09
N HIS A 58 -0.15 14.56 -4.15
CA HIS A 58 1.10 14.82 -3.43
C HIS A 58 0.87 14.78 -1.92
N VAL A 59 -0.18 15.42 -1.43
CA VAL A 59 -0.57 15.36 -0.01
C VAL A 59 -0.93 13.93 0.41
N GLU A 60 -1.67 13.19 -0.42
CA GLU A 60 -2.02 11.79 -0.16
C GLU A 60 -0.77 10.90 -0.10
N LEU A 61 0.19 11.08 -1.02
CA LEU A 61 1.46 10.36 -1.04
C LEU A 61 2.33 10.68 0.18
N CYS A 62 2.43 11.95 0.59
CA CYS A 62 3.17 12.34 1.78
C CYS A 62 2.61 11.66 3.03
N LYS A 63 1.27 11.56 3.15
CA LYS A 63 0.63 10.83 4.26
C LYS A 63 0.92 9.33 4.21
N LEU A 64 0.90 8.73 3.01
CA LEU A 64 1.30 7.33 2.83
C LEU A 64 2.75 7.11 3.27
N TYR A 65 3.66 8.02 2.88
CA TYR A 65 5.05 7.99 3.30
C TYR A 65 5.19 8.04 4.82
N ASP A 66 4.58 9.04 5.47
CA ASP A 66 4.69 9.25 6.91
C ASP A 66 4.12 8.10 7.73
N ASN A 67 3.08 7.43 7.23
CA ASN A 67 2.42 6.32 7.94
C ASN A 67 3.11 4.97 7.70
N TYR A 68 3.53 4.69 6.46
CA TYR A 68 3.90 3.32 6.06
C TYR A 68 5.34 3.17 5.58
N PHE A 69 5.96 4.21 5.00
CA PHE A 69 7.34 4.12 4.49
C PHE A 69 8.37 4.65 5.48
N ASN A 70 8.00 5.60 6.32
CA ASN A 70 8.89 6.19 7.31
C ASN A 70 9.29 5.12 8.35
N PRO A 71 10.59 4.78 8.49
CA PRO A 71 11.04 3.74 9.42
C PRO A 71 10.76 4.03 10.89
N THR A 72 10.44 5.28 11.26
CA THR A 72 10.09 5.66 12.63
C THR A 72 8.58 5.64 12.89
N ALA A 73 7.76 5.37 11.87
CA ALA A 73 6.31 5.33 12.02
C ALA A 73 5.86 4.07 12.74
N HIS A 74 4.76 4.18 13.51
CA HIS A 74 4.18 3.04 14.23
C HIS A 74 3.73 1.93 13.28
N ASP A 75 3.07 2.31 12.19
CA ASP A 75 2.47 1.42 11.20
C ASP A 75 3.42 1.12 10.01
N CYS A 76 4.73 1.37 10.17
CA CYS A 76 5.69 1.21 9.09
C CYS A 76 5.73 -0.23 8.54
N ILE A 77 5.93 -0.33 7.21
CA ILE A 77 6.14 -1.56 6.48
C ILE A 77 7.57 -1.56 5.96
N ARG A 78 8.23 -2.71 5.97
CA ARG A 78 9.63 -2.84 5.57
C ARG A 78 9.75 -2.95 4.05
N PHE A 79 9.91 -1.82 3.38
CA PHE A 79 10.25 -1.78 1.96
C PHE A 79 11.76 -1.72 1.73
N ASP A 80 12.20 -1.98 0.50
CA ASP A 80 13.57 -1.75 0.07
C ASP A 80 13.97 -0.27 0.25
N GLU A 81 15.21 -0.02 0.68
CA GLU A 81 15.71 1.34 0.96
C GLU A 81 15.56 2.28 -0.25
N ASP A 82 15.74 1.76 -1.46
CA ASP A 82 15.64 2.54 -2.69
C ASP A 82 14.19 2.93 -3.02
N VAL A 83 13.20 2.10 -2.65
CA VAL A 83 11.78 2.45 -2.75
C VAL A 83 11.45 3.56 -1.76
N VAL A 84 11.86 3.41 -0.50
CA VAL A 84 11.64 4.42 0.55
C VAL A 84 12.24 5.76 0.14
N LEU A 85 13.48 5.76 -0.36
CA LEU A 85 14.18 6.96 -0.80
C LEU A 85 13.49 7.63 -1.99
N GLN A 86 13.04 6.86 -3.00
CA GLN A 86 12.33 7.41 -4.15
C GLN A 86 11.00 8.07 -3.75
N ILE A 87 10.19 7.40 -2.93
CA ILE A 87 8.93 7.97 -2.43
C ILE A 87 9.21 9.23 -1.60
N LYS A 88 10.22 9.20 -0.72
CA LYS A 88 10.64 10.35 0.09
C LYS A 88 11.01 11.54 -0.79
N ASN A 89 11.83 11.33 -1.82
CA ASN A 89 12.26 12.40 -2.72
C ASN A 89 11.08 13.07 -3.46
N ILE A 90 10.04 12.30 -3.78
CA ILE A 90 8.82 12.84 -4.39
C ILE A 90 8.04 13.69 -3.37
N CYS A 91 7.95 13.24 -2.11
CA CYS A 91 7.30 13.98 -1.03
C CYS A 91 8.00 15.30 -0.69
N GLU A 92 9.34 15.32 -0.69
CA GLU A 92 10.15 16.51 -0.45
C GLU A 92 10.20 17.47 -1.66
N GLY A 93 9.81 16.99 -2.85
CA GLY A 93 9.71 17.77 -4.07
C GLY A 93 8.37 18.50 -4.23
N PRO A 94 8.19 19.29 -5.32
CA PRO A 94 6.93 19.92 -5.65
C PRO A 94 5.86 18.89 -6.07
N ALA A 95 4.58 19.28 -6.06
CA ALA A 95 3.46 18.40 -6.38
C ALA A 95 3.56 17.73 -7.77
N GLU A 96 4.18 18.40 -8.74
CA GLU A 96 4.45 17.85 -10.07
C GLU A 96 5.34 16.60 -10.04
N SER A 97 6.12 16.41 -8.98
CA SER A 97 6.96 15.22 -8.79
C SER A 97 6.16 13.93 -8.75
N VAL A 98 4.86 14.00 -8.39
CA VAL A 98 3.95 12.85 -8.42
C VAL A 98 3.87 12.23 -9.82
N LYS A 99 4.04 13.01 -10.90
CA LYS A 99 4.05 12.49 -12.27
C LYS A 99 5.16 11.48 -12.52
N GLN A 100 6.23 11.50 -11.73
CA GLN A 100 7.30 10.49 -11.82
C GLN A 100 6.76 9.09 -11.52
N LEU A 101 5.71 8.95 -10.71
CA LEU A 101 5.07 7.67 -10.41
C LEU A 101 4.33 7.07 -11.60
N GLN A 102 4.08 7.84 -12.67
CA GLN A 102 3.50 7.34 -13.92
C GLN A 102 4.54 6.61 -14.79
N THR A 103 5.83 6.84 -14.56
CA THR A 103 6.93 6.33 -15.40
C THR A 103 7.99 5.56 -14.62
N THR A 104 7.96 5.61 -13.29
CA THR A 104 8.86 4.88 -12.39
C THR A 104 8.09 3.77 -11.65
N THR A 105 8.82 2.85 -11.01
CA THR A 105 8.23 1.65 -10.37
C THR A 105 8.15 1.64 -8.84
N PRO A 106 8.54 2.67 -8.04
CA PRO A 106 8.60 2.51 -6.58
C PRO A 106 7.22 2.23 -5.98
N LEU A 107 6.16 2.85 -6.53
CA LEU A 107 4.79 2.63 -6.08
C LEU A 107 4.27 1.23 -6.39
N PHE A 108 4.58 0.73 -7.59
CA PHE A 108 4.25 -0.64 -8.00
C PHE A 108 4.98 -1.67 -7.13
N ARG A 109 6.28 -1.48 -6.87
CA ARG A 109 7.06 -2.35 -5.99
C ARG A 109 6.53 -2.37 -4.55
N ALA A 110 6.08 -1.23 -4.04
CA ALA A 110 5.45 -1.17 -2.72
C ALA A 110 4.12 -1.93 -2.70
N TYR A 111 3.29 -1.78 -3.75
CA TYR A 111 2.06 -2.55 -3.91
C TYR A 111 2.31 -4.06 -3.98
N GLU A 112 3.24 -4.51 -4.83
CA GLU A 112 3.60 -5.93 -4.96
C GLU A 112 4.14 -6.49 -3.64
N HIS A 113 4.98 -5.74 -2.95
CA HIS A 113 5.51 -6.17 -1.65
C HIS A 113 4.39 -6.41 -0.62
N ALA A 114 3.41 -5.49 -0.55
CA ALA A 114 2.27 -5.65 0.34
C ALA A 114 1.38 -6.83 -0.08
N TYR A 115 1.15 -7.01 -1.38
CA TYR A 115 0.45 -8.19 -1.90
C TYR A 115 1.14 -9.49 -1.49
N ASP A 116 2.46 -9.57 -1.66
CA ASP A 116 3.24 -10.77 -1.32
C ASP A 116 3.18 -11.10 0.17
N LEU A 117 3.29 -10.09 1.04
CA LEU A 117 3.10 -10.28 2.47
C LEU A 117 1.71 -10.87 2.78
N LEU A 118 0.66 -10.33 2.15
CA LEU A 118 -0.71 -10.79 2.39
C LEU A 118 -0.93 -12.21 1.84
N GLU A 119 -0.60 -12.47 0.57
CA GLU A 119 -0.87 -13.74 -0.12
C GLU A 119 0.04 -14.87 0.38
N HIS A 120 1.32 -14.61 0.59
CA HIS A 120 2.30 -15.66 0.85
C HIS A 120 2.68 -15.82 2.32
N ASN A 121 2.39 -14.83 3.18
CA ASN A 121 2.73 -14.92 4.61
C ASN A 121 1.46 -14.94 5.48
N PHE A 122 0.61 -13.92 5.39
CA PHE A 122 -0.53 -13.79 6.31
C PHE A 122 -1.69 -14.72 5.96
N LEU A 123 -2.02 -14.87 4.69
CA LEU A 123 -3.13 -15.73 4.27
C LEU A 123 -2.90 -17.21 4.59
N PRO A 124 -1.69 -17.78 4.43
CA PRO A 124 -1.40 -19.14 4.89
C PRO A 124 -1.50 -19.31 6.41
N LEU A 125 -1.11 -18.30 7.20
CA LEU A 125 -1.26 -18.31 8.65
C LEU A 125 -2.73 -18.22 9.07
N PHE A 126 -3.51 -17.38 8.40
CA PHE A 126 -4.96 -17.28 8.61
C PHE A 126 -5.64 -18.63 8.40
N HIS A 127 -5.31 -19.35 7.31
CA HIS A 127 -5.83 -20.70 7.06
C HIS A 127 -5.43 -21.76 8.11
N GLN A 128 -4.38 -21.49 8.90
CA GLN A 128 -3.93 -22.36 10.00
C GLN A 128 -4.47 -21.90 11.36
N SER A 129 -5.07 -20.71 11.43
CA SER A 129 -5.59 -20.12 12.66
C SER A 129 -6.99 -20.61 13.05
N ASP A 130 -7.61 -21.43 12.19
CA ASP A 130 -8.87 -22.16 12.42
C ASP A 130 -8.67 -23.47 13.21
#